data_AF-A0A9N7VAT0-F1
#
_entry.id   AF-A0A9N7VAT0-F1
#
_cell.length_a   1.000
_cell.length_b   1.000
_cell.length_c   1.000
_cell.angle_alpha   90.00
_cell.angle_beta   90.00
_cell.angle_gamma   90.00
#
_symmetry.space_group_name_H-M   'P 1'
#
loop_
_entity.id
_entity.type
_entity.pdbx_description
1 polymer ?
#
loop_
_entity_poly.entity_id
_entity_poly.type
_entity_poly.pdbx_seq_one_letter_code
_entity_poly.pdbx_strand_id
1 'polypeptide(L)' 'MALGLIIVVGLVQIFKGNYEALAPSVAFSMERTPTVGQIALAFLQASFAFSGWNFLNYVTEEVVEPRR' A
#
# COMPACT_ATOMS: atom_id res chain seq x y z
N MET A 1 -1.66 15.28 -5.42
CA MET A 1 -2.65 15.25 -6.52
C MET A 1 -2.67 13.92 -7.29
N ALA A 2 -1.53 13.29 -7.56
CA ALA A 2 -1.48 12.00 -8.27
C ALA A 2 -2.26 10.86 -7.58
N LEU A 3 -2.19 10.73 -6.25
CA LEU A 3 -2.92 9.70 -5.49
C LEU A 3 -4.43 9.79 -5.71
N GLY A 4 -4.99 11.00 -5.64
CA GLY A 4 -6.42 11.22 -5.86
C GLY A 4 -6.87 10.82 -7.27
N LEU A 5 -6.05 11.12 -8.29
CA LEU A 5 -6.34 10.73 -9.67
C LEU A 5 -6.32 9.21 -9.84
N ILE A 6 -5.35 8.51 -9.26
CA ILE A 6 -5.25 7.04 -9.32
C ILE A 6 -6.49 6.40 -8.66
N ILE A 7 -6.94 6.92 -7.52
CA ILE A 7 -8.13 6.44 -6.83
C ILE A 7 -9.39 6.65 -7.68
N VAL A 8 -9.58 7.87 -8.21
CA VAL A 8 -10.77 8.20 -9.02
C VAL A 8 -10.83 7.36 -10.30
N VAL A 9 -9.71 7.23 -11.02
CA VAL A 9 -9.65 6.41 -12.24
C VAL A 9 -9.90 4.93 -11.94
N GLY A 10 -9.32 4.41 -10.85
CA GLY A 10 -9.56 3.04 -10.39
C GLY A 10 -11.04 2.78 -10.06
N LEU A 11 -11.68 3.70 -9.33
CA LEU A 11 -13.11 3.61 -9.01
C LEU A 11 -13.98 3.63 -10.28
N VAL A 12 -13.70 4.52 -11.23
CA VAL A 12 -14.42 4.57 -12.51
C VAL A 12 -14.29 3.25 -13.28
N GLN A 13 -13.12 2.62 -13.29
CA GLN A 13 -12.94 1.32 -13.96
C GLN A 13 -13.75 0.19 -13.29
N ILE A 14 -13.83 0.19 -11.95
CA ILE A 14 -14.64 -0.78 -11.20
C ILE A 14 -16.13 -0.60 -11.55
N PHE A 15 -16.64 0.64 -11.56
CA PHE A 15 -18.04 0.93 -11.91
C PHE A 15 -18.40 0.61 -13.37
N LYS A 16 -17.42 0.63 -14.29
CA LYS A 16 -17.62 0.26 -15.70
C LYS A 16 -17.68 -1.25 -15.94
N GLY A 17 -17.59 -2.07 -14.89
CA GLY A 17 -17.70 -3.53 -14.98
C GLY A 17 -16.36 -4.27 -15.14
N ASN A 18 -15.23 -3.56 -15.16
CA ASN A 18 -13.89 -4.16 -15.28
C ASN A 18 -13.37 -4.67 -13.92
N TYR A 19 -14.21 -5.34 -13.13
CA TYR A 19 -13.84 -5.89 -11.83
C TYR A 19 -13.35 -7.34 -11.90
N GLU A 20 -13.31 -7.95 -13.09
CA GLU A 20 -12.82 -9.32 -13.28
C GLU A 20 -11.38 -9.49 -12.76
N ALA A 21 -10.55 -8.46 -12.88
CA ALA A 21 -9.20 -8.43 -12.33
C ALA A 21 -9.16 -8.35 -10.78
N LEU A 22 -10.26 -7.92 -10.14
CA LEU A 22 -10.41 -7.91 -8.68
C LEU A 22 -11.04 -9.22 -8.16
N ALA A 23 -11.57 -10.07 -9.04
CA ALA A 23 -12.13 -11.35 -8.62
C ALA A 23 -11.00 -12.18 -7.97
N PRO A 24 -11.19 -12.72 -6.75
CA PRO A 24 -10.13 -13.41 -6.01
C PRO A 24 -9.59 -14.63 -6.76
N SER A 25 -10.38 -15.21 -7.67
CA SER A 25 -9.99 -16.29 -8.57
C SER A 25 -8.90 -15.91 -9.57
N VAL A 26 -8.76 -14.63 -9.92
CA VAL A 26 -7.74 -14.11 -10.85
C VAL A 26 -6.73 -13.24 -10.11
N ALA A 27 -7.16 -12.44 -9.14
CA ALA A 27 -6.28 -11.56 -8.37
C ALA A 27 -5.21 -12.31 -7.57
N PHE A 28 -5.54 -13.51 -7.09
CA PHE A 28 -4.63 -14.39 -6.36
C PHE A 28 -4.28 -15.66 -7.15
N SER A 29 -4.55 -15.70 -8.46
CA SER A 29 -4.03 -16.77 -9.30
C SER A 29 -2.53 -16.60 -9.42
N MET A 30 -1.80 -17.22 -8.49
CA MET A 30 -0.35 -17.30 -8.57
C MET A 30 0.02 -18.23 -9.72
N GLU A 31 0.22 -17.67 -10.92
CA GLU A 31 0.75 -18.41 -12.08
C GLU A 31 2.12 -19.05 -11.76
N ARG A 32 2.86 -18.46 -10.82
CA ARG A 32 4.11 -19.01 -10.27
C ARG A 32 4.10 -18.93 -8.76
N THR A 33 4.53 -20.00 -8.11
CA THR A 33 4.76 -20.02 -6.66
C THR A 33 5.91 -19.07 -6.34
N PRO A 34 5.67 -18.00 -5.55
CA PRO A 34 6.72 -17.05 -5.22
C PRO A 34 7.76 -17.77 -4.35
N THR A 35 9.02 -17.53 -4.67
CA THR A 35 10.13 -18.02 -3.83
C THR A 35 10.21 -17.21 -2.54
N VAL A 36 10.79 -17.79 -1.49
CA VAL A 36 10.98 -17.13 -0.19
C VAL A 36 11.68 -15.77 -0.35
N GLY A 37 12.62 -15.65 -1.30
CA GLY A 37 13.30 -14.39 -1.61
C GLY A 37 12.36 -13.33 -2.20
N GLN A 38 11.42 -13.70 -3.07
CA GLN A 38 10.45 -12.75 -3.64
C GLN A 38 9.48 -12.22 -2.58
N ILE A 39 9.08 -13.09 -1.65
CA ILE A 39 8.25 -12.71 -0.51
C ILE A 39 9.01 -11.72 0.38
N ALA A 40 10.27 -12.02 0.73
CA ALA A 40 11.10 -11.13 1.53
C ALA A 40 11.29 -9.75 0.87
N LEU A 41 11.49 -9.70 -0.45
CA LEU A 41 11.59 -8.44 -1.20
C LEU A 41 10.27 -7.64 -1.22
N ALA A 42 9.12 -8.31 -1.30
CA ALA A 42 7.82 -7.64 -1.21
C ALA A 42 7.63 -6.98 0.17
N PHE A 43 7.99 -7.68 1.24
CA PHE A 43 7.97 -7.11 2.60
C PHE A 43 8.96 -5.96 2.77
N LEU A 44 10.15 -6.04 2.17
CA LEU A 44 11.12 -4.95 2.17
C LEU A 44 10.57 -3.70 1.47
N GLN A 45 9.94 -3.87 0.30
CA GLN A 45 9.31 -2.76 -0.43
C GLN A 45 8.15 -2.14 0.35
N ALA A 46 7.31 -2.98 0.97
CA ALA A 46 6.24 -2.51 1.86
C ALA A 46 6.82 -1.72 3.03
N SER A 47 7.84 -2.26 3.72
CA SER A 47 8.49 -1.59 4.86
C SER A 47 9.10 -0.25 4.47
N PHE A 48 9.71 -0.17 3.28
CA PHE A 48 10.23 1.09 2.74
C PHE A 48 9.13 2.13 2.50
N ALA A 49 7.98 1.73 1.96
CA ALA A 49 6.83 2.62 1.76
C ALA A 49 6.28 3.21 3.07
N PHE A 50 6.44 2.51 4.20
CA PHE A 50 6.00 2.95 5.53
C PHE A 50 7.12 3.46 6.45
N SER A 51 8.38 3.50 5.98
CA SER A 51 9.56 3.87 6.80
C SER A 51 9.52 5.30 7.35
N GLY A 52 8.63 6.16 6.86
CA GLY A 52 8.49 7.55 7.31
C GLY A 52 7.78 7.73 8.67
N TRP A 53 7.19 6.67 9.23
CA TRP A 53 6.45 6.75 10.50
C TRP A 53 7.34 7.18 11.69
N ASN A 54 8.60 6.75 11.73
CA ASN A 54 9.52 7.10 12.82
C ASN A 54 9.86 8.61 12.84
N PHE A 55 10.05 9.21 11.66
CA PHE A 55 10.36 10.64 11.52
C PHE A 55 9.16 11.53 11.89
N LEU A 56 7.94 11.09 11.57
CA LEU A 56 6.73 11.83 11.91
C LEU A 56 6.52 11.90 13.43
N ASN A 57 6.80 10.81 14.16
CA ASN A 57 6.68 10.82 15.61
C ASN A 57 7.71 11.74 16.29
N TYR A 58 8.93 11.83 15.73
CA TYR A 58 9.99 12.71 16.28
C TYR A 58 9.67 14.20 16.13
N VAL A 59 9.03 14.61 15.01
CA VAL A 59 8.62 16.01 14.77
C VAL A 59 7.30 16.37 15.47
N THR A 60 6.43 15.39 15.76
CA THR A 60 5.22 15.64 16.56
C THR A 60 5.47 15.66 18.07
N GLU A 61 6.59 15.11 18.55
CA GLU A 61 7.00 15.23 19.97
C GLU A 61 7.40 16.67 20.34
N GLU A 62 7.77 17.54 19.38
CA GLU A 62 8.09 18.95 19.69
C GLU A 62 6.85 19.83 19.99
N VAL A 63 5.63 19.40 19.64
CA VAL A 63 4.42 20.27 19.72
C VAL A 63 3.45 19.87 20.84
N VAL A 64 3.65 18.74 21.52
CA VAL A 64 2.81 18.37 22.67
C VAL A 64 3.68 18.32 23.90
N GLU A 65 3.74 19.46 24.59
CA GLU A 65 4.30 19.64 25.93
C GLU A 65 3.93 18.44 26.83
N PRO A 66 4.87 17.51 27.10
CA PRO A 66 4.57 16.36 27.93
C PRO A 66 4.61 16.83 29.37
N ARG A 67 3.45 17.22 29.91
CA ARG A 67 3.29 17.30 31.36
C ARG A 67 3.34 15.87 31.91
N ARG A 68 4.47 15.57 32.52
CA ARG A 68 4.85 14.43 33.38
C ARG A 68 3.90 13.24 33.42
#